data_AF-A0A660ZD67-F1
#
_entry.id   AF-A0A660ZD67-F1
#
_cell.length_a   1.000
_cell.length_b   1.000
_cell.length_c   1.000
_cell.angle_alpha   90.00
_cell.angle_beta   90.00
_cell.angle_gamma   90.00
#
_symmetry.space_group_name_H-M   'P 1'
#
loop_
_entity.id
_entity.type
_entity.pdbx_description
1 polymer ?
#
loop_
_entity_poly.entity_id
_entity_poly.type
_entity_poly.pdbx_seq_one_letter_code
_entity_poly.pdbx_strand_id
1 'polypeptide(L)'
;MLRDKIVPYALVSIAVISIVSVALVQPVINDIEREVQLTSRVIAKLFSVILIPAIEEEQVSELVRGVVEDVHFPIIVVDVNGTPRAWKGVGVDPKLFTPEQLDRPDLLQNDPNFQKLMKAVESLGRQHPPIPMELNGQVVGKIYYGNPAVVRYLRLIPVILTLIGLLTFGGLVWAAKSVQKYQMEALWSMFAKGLAHQMGVPVSSLLGWFELLKSQSVDPEIIA
;
A
#
# COMPACT_ATOMS: atom_id res chain seq x y z
N MET A 1 -14.53 25.74 -21.77
CA MET A 1 -13.84 25.11 -22.92
C MET A 1 -12.45 24.56 -22.59
N LEU A 2 -11.46 25.35 -22.09
CA LEU A 2 -10.16 24.75 -21.66
C LEU A 2 -10.27 23.91 -20.38
N ARG A 3 -11.08 24.33 -19.38
CA ARG A 3 -11.27 23.61 -18.11
C ARG A 3 -11.86 22.20 -18.30
N ASP A 4 -12.76 22.05 -19.27
CA ASP A 4 -13.49 20.80 -19.52
C ASP A 4 -12.60 19.70 -20.14
N LYS A 5 -11.46 20.10 -20.71
CA LYS A 5 -10.49 19.18 -21.32
C LYS A 5 -9.32 18.82 -20.39
N ILE A 6 -8.95 19.67 -19.42
CA ILE A 6 -7.79 19.42 -18.55
C ILE A 6 -8.02 18.22 -17.61
N VAL A 7 -9.22 18.11 -17.05
CA VAL A 7 -9.57 17.01 -16.13
C VAL A 7 -9.44 15.63 -16.79
N PRO A 8 -10.03 15.37 -17.97
CA PRO A 8 -9.87 14.06 -18.61
C PRO A 8 -8.41 13.77 -19.00
N TYR A 9 -7.63 14.75 -19.46
CA TYR A 9 -6.21 14.51 -19.77
C TYR A 9 -5.37 14.17 -18.53
N ALA A 10 -5.62 14.82 -17.40
CA ALA A 10 -4.92 14.53 -16.16
C ALA A 10 -5.23 13.12 -15.65
N LEU A 11 -6.51 12.71 -15.69
CA LEU A 11 -6.92 11.35 -15.31
C LEU A 11 -6.31 10.29 -16.22
N VAL A 12 -6.29 10.53 -17.53
CA VAL A 12 -5.60 9.66 -18.50
C VAL A 12 -4.11 9.57 -18.19
N SER A 13 -3.47 10.69 -17.87
CA SER A 13 -2.03 10.72 -17.53
C SER A 13 -1.74 9.92 -16.26
N ILE A 14 -2.56 10.05 -15.22
CA ILE A 14 -2.43 9.26 -13.99
C ILE A 14 -2.63 7.77 -14.28
N ALA A 15 -3.63 7.42 -15.11
CA ALA A 15 -3.86 6.03 -15.51
C ALA A 15 -2.66 5.45 -16.28
N VAL A 16 -2.09 6.21 -17.22
CA VAL A 16 -0.89 5.81 -17.96
C VAL A 16 0.29 5.62 -17.01
N ILE A 17 0.54 6.54 -16.08
CA ILE A 17 1.61 6.42 -15.09
C ILE A 17 1.41 5.18 -14.21
N SER A 18 0.17 4.91 -13.78
CA SER A 18 -0.18 3.73 -12.99
C SER A 18 0.11 2.43 -13.76
N ILE A 19 -0.34 2.35 -15.02
CA ILE A 19 -0.10 1.20 -15.90
C ILE A 19 1.40 0.98 -16.13
N VAL A 20 2.14 2.06 -16.44
CA VAL A 20 3.60 1.99 -16.62
C VAL A 20 4.28 1.55 -15.33
N SER A 21 3.86 2.06 -14.17
CA SER A 21 4.40 1.63 -12.88
C SER A 21 4.18 0.14 -12.63
N VAL A 22 2.98 -0.39 -12.92
CA VAL A 22 2.71 -1.83 -12.83
C VAL A 22 3.58 -2.61 -13.82
N ALA A 23 3.68 -2.14 -15.07
CA ALA A 23 4.49 -2.80 -16.10
C ALA A 23 5.98 -2.86 -15.75
N LEU A 24 6.50 -1.87 -15.03
CA LEU A 24 7.89 -1.85 -14.55
C LEU A 24 8.12 -2.75 -13.34
N VAL A 25 7.16 -2.79 -12.41
CA VAL A 25 7.31 -3.52 -11.13
C VAL A 25 6.99 -5.01 -11.28
N GLN A 26 6.04 -5.38 -12.13
CA GLN A 26 5.59 -6.76 -12.27
C GLN A 26 6.70 -7.74 -12.70
N PRO A 27 7.58 -7.42 -13.67
CA PRO A 27 8.70 -8.30 -14.03
C PRO A 27 9.64 -8.56 -12.84
N VAL A 28 9.96 -7.53 -12.07
CA VAL A 28 10.84 -7.64 -10.89
C VAL A 28 10.22 -8.57 -9.84
N ILE A 29 8.91 -8.44 -9.58
CA ILE A 29 8.20 -9.35 -8.69
C ILE A 29 8.27 -10.78 -9.22
N ASN A 30 7.95 -10.99 -10.50
CA ASN A 30 7.96 -12.31 -11.11
C ASN A 30 9.35 -12.96 -11.05
N ASP A 31 10.42 -12.19 -11.22
CA ASP A 31 11.79 -12.68 -11.15
C ASP A 31 12.16 -13.10 -9.71
N ILE A 32 11.79 -12.30 -8.70
CA ILE A 32 11.96 -12.68 -7.29
C ILE A 32 11.17 -13.94 -6.95
N GLU A 33 9.91 -14.03 -7.37
CA GLU A 33 9.06 -15.20 -7.12
C GLU A 33 9.65 -16.46 -7.76
N ARG A 34 10.18 -16.35 -8.99
CA ARG A 34 10.90 -17.44 -9.66
C ARG A 34 12.16 -17.85 -8.90
N GLU A 35 12.96 -16.90 -8.47
CA GLU A 35 14.19 -17.17 -7.70
C GLU A 35 13.88 -17.88 -6.37
N VAL A 36 12.84 -17.44 -5.67
CA VAL A 36 12.34 -18.10 -4.45
C VAL A 36 11.90 -19.54 -4.72
N GLN A 37 11.17 -19.77 -5.81
CA GLN A 37 10.76 -21.13 -6.21
C GLN A 37 11.96 -22.01 -6.55
N LEU A 38 12.94 -21.50 -7.31
CA LEU A 38 14.14 -22.24 -7.69
C LEU A 38 14.98 -22.59 -6.46
N THR A 39 15.21 -21.62 -5.58
CA THR A 39 15.94 -21.82 -4.33
C THR A 39 15.24 -22.85 -3.45
N SER A 40 13.91 -22.75 -3.32
CA SER A 40 13.11 -23.72 -2.55
C SER A 40 13.17 -25.12 -3.13
N ARG A 41 13.20 -25.27 -4.47
CA ARG A 41 13.39 -26.59 -5.13
C ARG A 41 14.79 -27.15 -4.89
N VAL A 42 15.82 -26.31 -4.94
CA VAL A 42 17.20 -26.73 -4.64
C VAL A 42 17.28 -27.20 -3.19
N ILE A 43 16.75 -26.43 -2.24
CA ILE A 43 16.68 -26.81 -0.83
C ILE A 43 15.90 -28.12 -0.67
N ALA A 44 14.74 -28.26 -1.31
CA ALA A 44 13.94 -29.50 -1.26
C ALA A 44 14.72 -30.72 -1.76
N LYS A 45 15.51 -30.56 -2.82
CA LYS A 45 16.34 -31.64 -3.38
C LYS A 45 17.55 -31.96 -2.50
N LEU A 46 18.19 -30.95 -1.90
CA LEU A 46 19.26 -31.16 -0.94
C LEU A 46 18.75 -31.90 0.30
N PHE A 47 17.62 -31.44 0.82
CA PHE A 47 16.98 -32.01 1.98
C PHE A 47 16.43 -33.42 1.69
N SER A 48 15.87 -33.71 0.52
CA SER A 48 15.38 -35.07 0.22
C SER A 48 16.47 -36.15 0.28
N VAL A 49 17.73 -35.80 -0.04
CA VAL A 49 18.89 -36.71 0.04
C VAL A 49 19.34 -36.90 1.50
N ILE A 50 19.20 -35.87 2.33
CA ILE A 50 19.64 -35.85 3.72
C ILE A 50 18.58 -36.47 4.66
N LEU A 51 17.28 -36.38 4.31
CA LEU A 51 16.16 -36.69 5.22
C LEU A 51 15.85 -38.17 5.46
N ILE A 52 16.45 -39.14 4.75
CA ILE A 52 16.00 -40.55 4.86
C ILE A 52 16.51 -41.32 6.11
N PRO A 53 17.72 -41.08 6.63
CA PRO A 53 18.12 -41.67 7.93
C PRO A 53 18.58 -40.67 9.00
N ALA A 54 18.78 -39.39 8.67
CA ALA A 54 19.67 -38.54 9.46
C ALA A 54 18.98 -37.45 10.31
N ILE A 55 17.66 -37.21 10.18
CA ILE A 55 16.96 -36.23 11.04
C ILE A 55 16.86 -36.70 12.50
N GLU A 56 17.12 -37.98 12.77
CA GLU A 56 17.28 -38.50 14.14
C GLU A 56 18.64 -38.14 14.75
N GLU A 57 19.63 -37.77 13.93
CA GLU A 57 20.93 -37.32 14.42
C GLU A 57 20.95 -35.80 14.64
N GLU A 58 21.35 -35.40 15.84
CA GLU A 58 21.40 -34.00 16.27
C GLU A 58 22.21 -33.12 15.31
N GLN A 59 23.33 -33.62 14.79
CA GLN A 59 24.20 -32.89 13.84
C GLN A 59 23.51 -32.53 12.53
N VAL A 60 22.65 -33.40 12.01
CA VAL A 60 21.97 -33.16 10.73
C VAL A 60 20.78 -32.23 10.91
N SER A 61 20.09 -32.32 12.06
CA SER A 61 19.08 -31.33 12.44
C SER A 61 19.68 -29.92 12.52
N GLU A 62 20.89 -29.78 13.08
CA GLU A 62 21.62 -28.51 13.11
C GLU A 62 22.00 -28.00 11.71
N LEU A 63 22.47 -28.87 10.82
CA LEU A 63 22.78 -28.50 9.43
C LEU A 63 21.54 -28.00 8.67
N VAL A 64 20.42 -28.71 8.80
CA VAL A 64 19.14 -28.33 8.18
C VAL A 64 18.66 -26.98 8.73
N ARG A 65 18.75 -26.79 10.05
CA ARG A 65 18.41 -25.51 10.70
C ARG A 65 19.31 -24.38 10.22
N GLY A 66 20.62 -24.61 10.10
CA GLY A 66 21.57 -23.61 9.60
C GLY A 66 21.25 -23.16 8.18
N VAL A 67 21.00 -24.10 7.26
CA VAL A 67 20.61 -23.76 5.88
C VAL A 67 19.30 -22.97 5.84
N VAL A 68 18.32 -23.34 6.67
CA VAL A 68 17.03 -22.62 6.76
C VAL A 68 17.17 -21.23 7.40
N GLU A 69 18.15 -21.03 8.29
CA GLU A 69 18.37 -19.78 8.99
C GLU A 69 18.87 -18.65 8.07
N ASP A 70 19.64 -19.00 7.04
CA ASP A 70 20.17 -18.07 6.03
C ASP A 70 19.15 -17.69 4.94
N VAL A 71 17.96 -18.30 4.97
CA VAL A 71 16.89 -18.03 3.99
C VAL A 71 16.19 -16.70 4.30
N HIS A 72 16.15 -15.80 3.32
CA HIS A 72 15.57 -14.46 3.43
C HIS A 72 14.07 -14.38 3.10
N PHE A 73 13.38 -15.53 3.03
CA PHE A 73 11.95 -15.64 2.78
C PHE A 73 11.30 -16.66 3.71
N PRO A 74 9.97 -16.59 3.92
CA PRO A 74 9.28 -17.56 4.77
C PRO A 74 9.39 -18.97 4.21
N ILE A 75 9.83 -19.92 5.03
CA ILE A 75 9.97 -21.33 4.66
C ILE A 75 9.64 -22.22 5.86
N ILE A 76 8.95 -23.34 5.60
CA ILE A 76 8.65 -24.39 6.58
C ILE A 76 8.91 -25.74 5.92
N VAL A 77 9.75 -26.55 6.53
CA VAL A 77 10.01 -27.93 6.17
C VAL A 77 9.12 -28.81 7.03
N VAL A 78 8.30 -29.64 6.41
CA VAL A 78 7.47 -30.65 7.09
C VAL A 78 7.91 -32.06 6.69
N ASP A 79 7.79 -32.99 7.64
CA ASP A 79 8.03 -34.41 7.39
C ASP A 79 6.84 -35.10 6.69
N VAL A 80 6.92 -36.42 6.56
CA VAL A 80 5.87 -37.28 5.97
C VAL A 80 4.54 -37.23 6.74
N ASN A 81 4.57 -36.98 8.04
CA ASN A 81 3.39 -36.93 8.90
C ASN A 81 2.74 -35.53 8.91
N GLY A 82 3.36 -34.55 8.24
CA GLY A 82 2.92 -33.17 8.22
C GLY A 82 3.38 -32.34 9.43
N THR A 83 4.31 -32.88 10.22
CA THR A 83 4.87 -32.18 11.38
C THR A 83 5.98 -31.23 10.92
N PRO A 84 5.96 -29.94 11.31
CA PRO A 84 7.05 -29.00 11.03
C PRO A 84 8.36 -29.43 11.72
N ARG A 85 9.46 -29.48 10.96
CA ARG A 85 10.81 -29.85 11.46
C ARG A 85 11.79 -28.68 11.48
N ALA A 86 11.65 -27.76 10.53
CA ALA A 86 12.44 -26.54 10.48
C ALA A 86 11.62 -25.41 9.85
N TRP A 87 11.79 -24.18 10.30
CA TRP A 87 11.11 -23.03 9.72
C TRP A 87 11.88 -21.73 9.91
N LYS A 88 11.60 -20.74 9.07
CA LYS A 88 12.11 -19.37 9.17
C LYS A 88 11.07 -18.39 8.64
N GLY A 89 11.04 -17.18 9.19
CA GLY A 89 10.24 -16.08 8.64
C GLY A 89 8.73 -16.18 8.87
N VAL A 90 8.28 -17.01 9.82
CA VAL A 90 6.85 -17.23 10.13
C VAL A 90 6.39 -16.68 11.48
N GLY A 91 7.25 -15.93 12.17
CA GLY A 91 6.91 -15.27 13.44
C GLY A 91 6.86 -16.19 14.67
N VAL A 92 7.38 -17.41 14.53
CA VAL A 92 7.57 -18.38 15.63
C VAL A 92 9.05 -18.77 15.62
N ASP A 93 9.72 -18.69 16.77
CA ASP A 93 11.13 -19.07 16.88
C ASP A 93 11.28 -20.60 16.84
N PRO A 94 12.12 -21.16 15.94
CA PRO A 94 12.42 -22.59 15.87
C PRO A 94 12.89 -23.23 17.18
N LYS A 95 13.52 -22.46 18.07
CA LYS A 95 14.06 -22.94 19.34
C LYS A 95 13.00 -23.15 20.43
N LEU A 96 11.74 -22.75 20.19
CA LEU A 96 10.65 -22.89 21.16
C LEU A 96 10.18 -24.34 21.34
N PHE A 97 10.41 -25.21 20.35
CA PHE A 97 9.96 -26.58 20.39
C PHE A 97 11.16 -27.53 20.23
N THR A 98 11.26 -28.52 21.12
CA THR A 98 12.24 -29.58 20.95
C THR A 98 11.73 -30.63 19.94
N PRO A 99 12.62 -31.39 19.30
CA PRO A 99 12.22 -32.48 18.40
C PRO A 99 11.21 -33.45 19.03
N GLU A 100 11.39 -33.79 20.31
CA GLU A 100 10.53 -34.74 21.03
C GLU A 100 9.12 -34.19 21.26
N GLN A 101 9.00 -32.88 21.48
CA GLN A 101 7.70 -32.20 21.59
C GLN A 101 6.98 -32.21 20.23
N LEU A 102 7.70 -31.99 19.14
CA LEU A 102 7.14 -31.99 17.79
C LEU A 102 6.67 -33.40 17.36
N ASP A 103 7.31 -34.47 17.86
CA ASP A 103 6.88 -35.86 17.67
C ASP A 103 5.58 -36.24 18.41
N ARG A 104 5.07 -35.32 19.24
CA ARG A 104 3.81 -35.45 19.98
C ARG A 104 2.93 -34.22 19.73
N PRO A 105 2.46 -33.99 18.49
CA PRO A 105 1.69 -32.80 18.14
C PRO A 105 0.37 -32.68 18.92
N ASP A 106 -0.17 -33.80 19.41
CA ASP A 106 -1.37 -33.84 20.27
C ASP A 106 -1.21 -33.03 21.56
N LEU A 107 0.00 -32.95 22.10
CA LEU A 107 0.31 -32.19 23.31
C LEU A 107 0.42 -30.68 23.03
N LEU A 108 0.65 -30.30 21.77
CA LEU A 108 0.90 -28.92 21.34
C LEU A 108 -0.35 -28.23 20.75
N GLN A 109 -1.48 -28.95 20.58
CA GLN A 109 -2.67 -28.39 19.92
C GLN A 109 -3.21 -27.11 20.59
N ASN A 110 -3.05 -26.99 21.91
CA ASN A 110 -3.47 -25.83 22.69
C ASN A 110 -2.40 -24.73 22.81
N ASP A 111 -1.17 -24.97 22.33
CA ASP A 111 -0.10 -24.00 22.37
C ASP A 111 -0.33 -22.89 21.32
N PRO A 112 -0.38 -21.60 21.73
CA PRO A 112 -0.63 -20.49 20.80
C PRO A 112 0.43 -20.35 19.69
N ASN A 113 1.69 -20.70 19.96
CA ASN A 113 2.76 -20.62 18.97
C ASN A 113 2.69 -21.78 17.99
N PHE A 114 2.33 -22.99 18.45
CA PHE A 114 2.11 -24.13 17.57
C PHE A 114 0.92 -23.88 16.63
N GLN A 115 -0.17 -23.29 17.14
CA GLN A 115 -1.30 -22.87 16.28
C GLN A 115 -0.90 -21.81 15.25
N LYS A 116 -0.06 -20.83 15.61
CA LYS A 116 0.48 -19.85 14.65
C LYS A 116 1.33 -20.54 13.58
N LEU A 117 2.17 -21.50 13.96
CA LEU A 117 3.01 -22.25 13.03
C LEU A 117 2.17 -23.06 12.04
N MET A 118 1.14 -23.76 12.51
CA MET A 118 0.23 -24.51 11.63
C MET A 118 -0.59 -23.60 10.71
N LYS A 119 -1.03 -22.43 11.21
CA LYS A 119 -1.65 -21.39 10.36
C LYS A 119 -0.68 -20.87 9.31
N ALA A 120 0.61 -20.76 9.63
CA ALA A 120 1.63 -20.37 8.66
C ALA A 120 1.79 -21.44 7.58
N VAL A 121 1.83 -22.73 7.93
CA VAL A 121 1.84 -23.84 6.95
C VAL A 121 0.68 -23.71 5.96
N GLU A 122 -0.53 -23.52 6.47
CA GLU A 122 -1.72 -23.35 5.62
C GLU A 122 -1.64 -22.08 4.76
N SER A 123 -1.22 -20.94 5.35
CA SER A 123 -1.08 -19.68 4.64
C SER A 123 -0.06 -19.77 3.50
N LEU A 124 1.09 -20.40 3.74
CA LEU A 124 2.13 -20.61 2.73
C LEU A 124 1.65 -21.56 1.64
N GLY A 125 0.94 -22.63 2.01
CA GLY A 125 0.35 -23.57 1.04
C GLY A 125 -0.72 -22.94 0.15
N ARG A 126 -1.39 -21.87 0.60
CA ARG A 126 -2.30 -21.07 -0.22
C ARG A 126 -1.57 -20.06 -1.12
N GLN A 127 -0.38 -19.61 -0.73
CA GLN A 127 0.43 -18.70 -1.55
C GLN A 127 1.07 -19.43 -2.72
N HIS A 128 1.69 -20.58 -2.45
CA HIS A 128 2.36 -21.39 -3.46
C HIS A 128 2.11 -22.88 -3.23
N PRO A 129 2.08 -23.70 -4.31
CA PRO A 129 2.03 -25.14 -4.15
C PRO A 129 3.28 -25.62 -3.40
N PRO A 130 3.12 -26.47 -2.36
CA PRO A 130 4.25 -27.00 -1.62
C PRO A 130 5.13 -27.86 -2.52
N ILE A 131 6.44 -27.80 -2.33
CA ILE A 131 7.39 -28.59 -3.10
C ILE A 131 7.57 -29.94 -2.38
N PRO A 132 7.25 -31.08 -3.01
CA PRO A 132 7.51 -32.39 -2.43
C PRO A 132 9.02 -32.63 -2.38
N MET A 133 9.48 -33.16 -1.26
CA MET A 133 10.83 -33.72 -1.14
C MET A 133 10.73 -35.19 -1.53
N GLU A 134 11.35 -35.57 -2.66
CA GLU A 134 11.30 -36.93 -3.19
C GLU A 134 12.67 -37.59 -3.12
N LEU A 135 12.74 -38.82 -2.59
CA LEU A 135 13.92 -39.69 -2.69
C LEU A 135 13.49 -41.06 -3.19
N ASN A 136 14.18 -41.57 -4.23
CA ASN A 136 13.90 -42.86 -4.85
C ASN A 136 12.42 -43.07 -5.25
N GLY A 137 11.73 -41.99 -5.66
CA GLY A 137 10.32 -42.02 -6.05
C GLY A 137 9.32 -42.01 -4.88
N GLN A 138 9.78 -41.86 -3.64
CA GLN A 138 8.92 -41.70 -2.46
C GLN A 138 8.99 -40.27 -1.92
N VAL A 139 7.83 -39.71 -1.57
CA VAL A 139 7.74 -38.39 -0.93
C VAL A 139 8.10 -38.54 0.55
N VAL A 140 9.20 -37.91 0.96
CA VAL A 140 9.75 -37.96 2.32
C VAL A 140 9.42 -36.70 3.15
N GLY A 141 8.68 -35.77 2.56
CA GLY A 141 8.19 -34.57 3.22
C GLY A 141 7.84 -33.49 2.20
N LYS A 142 7.54 -32.28 2.69
CA LYS A 142 7.19 -31.14 1.84
C LYS A 142 7.82 -29.85 2.36
N ILE A 143 8.12 -28.94 1.44
CA ILE A 143 8.54 -27.59 1.76
C ILE A 143 7.41 -26.62 1.40
N TYR A 144 6.95 -25.88 2.40
CA TYR A 144 6.06 -24.74 2.25
C TYR A 144 6.91 -23.47 2.24
N TYR A 145 6.67 -22.56 1.31
CA TYR A 145 7.47 -21.35 1.15
C TYR A 145 6.59 -20.18 0.71
N GLY A 146 7.01 -18.97 1.08
CA GLY A 146 6.30 -17.74 0.82
C GLY A 146 7.16 -16.71 0.14
N ASN A 147 6.52 -15.62 -0.27
CA ASN A 147 7.25 -14.49 -0.84
C ASN A 147 7.99 -13.70 0.26
N PRO A 148 9.19 -13.18 -0.03
CA PRO A 148 9.88 -12.28 0.87
C PRO A 148 9.07 -11.00 1.08
N ALA A 149 9.25 -10.34 2.23
CA ALA A 149 8.51 -9.13 2.57
C ALA A 149 8.65 -8.02 1.51
N VAL A 150 9.78 -7.96 0.80
CA VAL A 150 10.03 -7.01 -0.29
C VAL A 150 8.97 -7.07 -1.40
N VAL A 151 8.47 -8.26 -1.75
CA VAL A 151 7.45 -8.43 -2.80
C VAL A 151 6.16 -7.71 -2.40
N ARG A 152 5.79 -7.73 -1.12
CA ARG A 152 4.62 -6.99 -0.62
C ARG A 152 4.79 -5.49 -0.80
N TYR A 153 5.97 -4.94 -0.49
CA TYR A 153 6.24 -3.51 -0.67
C TYR A 153 6.23 -3.12 -2.15
N LEU A 154 6.84 -3.94 -3.02
CA LEU A 154 6.82 -3.72 -4.46
C LEU A 154 5.39 -3.67 -5.02
N ARG A 155 4.52 -4.61 -4.62
CA ARG A 155 3.10 -4.61 -5.04
C ARG A 155 2.34 -3.36 -4.59
N LEU A 156 2.77 -2.68 -3.52
CA LEU A 156 2.15 -1.45 -3.03
C LEU A 156 2.61 -0.20 -3.78
N ILE A 157 3.78 -0.21 -4.43
CA ILE A 157 4.32 0.97 -5.12
C ILE A 157 3.33 1.56 -6.13
N PRO A 158 2.74 0.80 -7.07
CA PRO A 158 1.81 1.37 -8.05
C PRO A 158 0.56 1.97 -7.40
N VAL A 159 0.07 1.35 -6.32
CA VAL A 159 -1.11 1.82 -5.58
C VAL A 159 -0.81 3.17 -4.91
N ILE A 160 0.32 3.27 -4.21
CA ILE A 160 0.73 4.49 -3.52
C ILE A 160 0.99 5.62 -4.52
N LEU A 161 1.67 5.34 -5.64
CA LEU A 161 1.91 6.34 -6.69
C LEU A 161 0.61 6.86 -7.29
N THR A 162 -0.35 5.98 -7.55
CA THR A 162 -1.68 6.36 -8.06
C THR A 162 -2.41 7.25 -7.07
N LEU A 163 -2.38 6.89 -5.78
CA LEU A 163 -3.00 7.68 -4.72
C LEU A 163 -2.36 9.08 -4.60
N ILE A 164 -1.03 9.16 -4.61
CA ILE A 164 -0.31 10.45 -4.59
C ILE A 164 -0.68 11.30 -5.81
N GLY A 165 -0.75 10.69 -7.00
CA GLY A 165 -1.18 11.36 -8.22
C GLY A 165 -2.59 11.94 -8.11
N LEU A 166 -3.54 11.17 -7.58
CA LEU A 166 -4.92 11.62 -7.36
C LEU A 166 -5.01 12.75 -6.32
N LEU A 167 -4.31 12.63 -5.19
CA LEU A 167 -4.30 13.67 -4.15
C LEU A 167 -3.67 14.96 -4.65
N THR A 168 -2.56 14.85 -5.39
CA THR A 168 -1.88 16.02 -5.99
C THR A 168 -2.79 16.70 -7.00
N PHE A 169 -3.42 15.92 -7.88
CA PHE A 169 -4.37 16.45 -8.86
C PHE A 169 -5.59 17.12 -8.18
N GLY A 170 -6.17 16.47 -7.17
CA GLY A 170 -7.27 17.04 -6.38
C GLY A 170 -6.87 18.35 -5.69
N GLY A 171 -5.68 18.40 -5.11
CA GLY A 171 -5.10 19.61 -4.51
C GLY A 171 -4.92 20.73 -5.52
N LEU A 172 -4.42 20.44 -6.72
CA LEU A 172 -4.28 21.43 -7.80
C LEU A 172 -5.63 21.98 -8.27
N VAL A 173 -6.63 21.12 -8.44
CA VAL A 173 -7.99 21.55 -8.81
C VAL A 173 -8.60 22.45 -7.71
N TRP A 174 -8.41 22.08 -6.45
CA TRP A 174 -8.88 22.87 -5.32
C TRP A 174 -8.17 24.24 -5.25
N ALA A 175 -6.84 24.25 -5.37
CA ALA A 175 -6.05 25.48 -5.40
C ALA A 175 -6.46 26.40 -6.56
N ALA A 176 -6.67 25.86 -7.76
CA ALA A 176 -7.11 26.63 -8.92
C ALA A 176 -8.49 27.28 -8.69
N LYS A 177 -9.44 26.54 -8.10
CA LYS A 177 -10.75 27.10 -7.71
C LYS A 177 -10.62 28.19 -6.65
N SER A 178 -9.73 27.99 -5.70
CA SER A 178 -9.46 28.96 -4.63
C SER A 178 -8.93 30.27 -5.22
N VAL A 179 -7.93 30.20 -6.11
CA VAL A 179 -7.38 31.39 -6.80
C VAL A 179 -8.46 32.14 -7.59
N GLN A 180 -9.31 31.42 -8.33
CA GLN A 180 -10.40 32.05 -9.08
C GLN A 180 -11.39 32.79 -8.16
N LYS A 181 -11.73 32.19 -7.01
CA LYS A 181 -12.59 32.81 -6.01
C LYS A 181 -11.94 34.10 -5.46
N TYR A 182 -10.67 34.03 -5.06
CA TYR A 182 -9.93 35.20 -4.57
C TYR A 182 -9.85 36.33 -5.61
N GLN A 183 -9.58 36.01 -6.87
CA GLN A 183 -9.55 37.00 -7.95
C GLN A 183 -10.89 37.71 -8.11
N MET A 184 -12.00 36.96 -8.03
CA MET A 184 -13.34 37.54 -8.12
C MET A 184 -13.65 38.44 -6.91
N GLU A 185 -13.35 38.00 -5.69
CA GLU A 185 -13.55 38.79 -4.47
C GLU A 185 -12.72 40.08 -4.49
N ALA A 186 -11.46 40.00 -4.95
CA ALA A 186 -10.61 41.17 -5.12
C ALA A 186 -11.16 42.15 -6.16
N LEU A 187 -11.69 41.64 -7.29
CA LEU A 187 -12.34 42.46 -8.31
C LEU A 187 -13.55 43.21 -7.75
N TRP A 188 -14.41 42.53 -7.00
CA TRP A 188 -15.57 43.15 -6.35
C TRP A 188 -15.17 44.22 -5.34
N SER A 189 -14.12 43.97 -4.55
CA SER A 189 -13.59 44.95 -3.60
C SER A 189 -13.08 46.21 -4.31
N MET A 190 -12.31 46.05 -5.39
CA MET A 190 -11.83 47.18 -6.19
C MET A 190 -12.97 47.95 -6.85
N PHE A 191 -13.95 47.24 -7.42
CA PHE A 191 -15.12 47.83 -8.04
C PHE A 191 -15.94 48.63 -7.02
N ALA A 192 -16.22 48.07 -5.84
CA ALA A 192 -16.95 48.76 -4.77
C ALA A 192 -16.23 50.04 -4.32
N LYS A 193 -14.91 49.99 -4.15
CA LYS A 193 -14.10 51.17 -3.81
C LYS A 193 -14.16 52.25 -4.91
N GLY A 194 -14.07 51.84 -6.17
CA GLY A 194 -14.20 52.73 -7.32
C GLY A 194 -15.58 53.37 -7.40
N LEU A 195 -16.64 52.57 -7.24
CA LEU A 195 -18.02 53.03 -7.25
C LEU A 195 -18.31 53.98 -6.08
N ALA A 196 -17.84 53.67 -4.87
CA ALA A 196 -18.00 54.55 -3.71
C ALA A 196 -17.37 55.93 -3.95
N HIS A 197 -16.18 55.96 -4.54
CA HIS A 197 -15.52 57.22 -4.90
C HIS A 197 -16.30 57.98 -5.98
N GLN A 198 -16.75 57.29 -7.03
CA GLN A 198 -17.49 57.91 -8.13
C GLN A 198 -18.89 58.40 -7.73
N MET A 199 -19.61 57.64 -6.90
CA MET A 199 -20.95 57.99 -6.44
C MET A 199 -20.96 59.03 -5.32
N GLY A 200 -19.84 59.20 -4.61
CA GLY A 200 -19.73 60.22 -3.56
C GLY A 200 -19.97 61.64 -4.10
N VAL A 201 -19.36 62.00 -5.23
CA VAL A 201 -19.49 63.34 -5.84
C VAL A 201 -20.92 63.70 -6.27
N PRO A 202 -21.64 62.89 -7.07
CA PRO A 202 -23.02 63.20 -7.46
C PRO A 202 -23.98 63.17 -6.28
N VAL A 203 -23.81 62.24 -5.31
CA VAL A 203 -24.65 62.20 -4.10
C VAL A 203 -24.45 63.45 -3.25
N SER A 204 -23.19 63.87 -3.01
CA SER A 204 -22.91 65.12 -2.30
C SER A 204 -23.43 66.35 -3.03
N SER A 205 -23.37 66.37 -4.37
CA SER A 205 -23.91 67.46 -5.18
C SER A 205 -25.43 67.55 -5.08
N LEU A 206 -26.15 66.41 -5.16
CA LEU A 206 -27.60 66.35 -4.98
C LEU A 206 -28.01 66.78 -3.57
N LEU A 207 -27.28 66.34 -2.55
CA LEU A 207 -27.53 66.77 -1.17
C LEU A 207 -27.35 68.28 -1.01
N GLY A 208 -26.30 68.86 -1.61
CA GLY A 208 -26.08 70.31 -1.61
C GLY A 208 -27.22 71.09 -2.26
N TRP A 209 -27.72 70.63 -3.41
CA TRP A 209 -28.90 71.23 -4.06
C TRP A 209 -30.17 71.09 -3.21
N PHE A 210 -30.39 69.93 -2.59
CA PHE A 210 -31.53 69.70 -1.70
C PHE A 210 -31.51 70.61 -0.45
N GLU A 211 -30.33 70.80 0.14
CA GLU A 211 -30.15 71.66 1.31
C GLU A 211 -30.35 73.15 0.98
N LEU A 212 -29.88 73.58 -0.19
CA LEU A 212 -30.14 74.93 -0.71
C LEU A 212 -31.64 75.17 -0.93
N LEU A 213 -32.35 74.20 -1.52
CA LEU A 213 -33.80 74.29 -1.74
C LEU A 213 -34.59 74.37 -0.42
N LYS A 214 -34.15 73.68 0.63
CA LYS A 214 -34.73 73.82 1.98
C LYS A 214 -34.49 75.18 2.62
N SER A 215 -33.36 75.83 2.32
CA SER A 215 -33.00 77.14 2.89
C SER A 215 -33.74 78.30 2.22
N GLN A 216 -34.20 78.10 0.98
CA GLN A 216 -35.06 79.04 0.27
C GLN A 216 -36.51 78.72 0.62
N SER A 217 -37.38 79.72 0.76
CA SER A 217 -38.81 79.57 1.10
C SER A 217 -39.62 79.01 -0.08
N VAL A 218 -39.21 77.85 -0.59
CA VAL A 218 -39.85 77.12 -1.69
C VAL A 218 -41.04 76.34 -1.15
N ASP A 219 -42.08 76.22 -1.98
CA ASP A 219 -43.34 75.55 -1.64
C ASP A 219 -43.10 74.13 -1.06
N PRO A 220 -43.62 73.79 0.13
CA PRO A 220 -43.39 72.48 0.76
C PRO A 220 -43.77 71.27 -0.11
N GLU A 221 -44.68 71.44 -1.08
CA GLU A 221 -45.04 70.40 -2.06
C GLU A 221 -43.89 70.01 -3.02
N ILE A 222 -42.87 70.86 -3.18
CA ILE A 222 -41.72 70.61 -4.09
C ILE A 222 -40.58 69.86 -3.37
N ILE A 223 -40.54 69.90 -2.03
CA ILE A 223 -39.45 69.34 -1.20
C ILE A 223 -39.80 67.93 -0.66
N ALA A 224 -41.08 67.53 -0.74
CA ALA A 224 -41.60 66.23 -0.30
C ALA A 224 -41.32 65.10 -1.30
#